data_AF-A0A7K9TGW6-F1
#
_entry.id   AF-A0A7K9TGW6-F1
#
_cell.length_a   1.000
_cell.length_b   1.000
_cell.length_c   1.000
_cell.angle_alpha   90.00
_cell.angle_beta   90.00
_cell.angle_gamma   90.00
#
_symmetry.space_group_name_H-M   'P 1'
#
loop_
_entity.id
_entity.type
_entity.pdbx_description
1 polymer ?
#
loop_
_entity_poly.entity_id
_entity_poly.type
_entity_poly.pdbx_seq_one_letter_code
_entity_poly.pdbx_strand_id
1 'polypeptide(L)'
;LDTELQLDRLKPKLSRRVLLLQGHQASWHRELAVTPGTPPQCHNLTAYLRDEAEFKDKLSPVALSLRLALPKGTLGLVLYGDTLVQAQVRGGHGGDIT
;
A
#
# COMPACT_ATOMS: atom_id res chain seq x y z
N LEU A 1 9.16 -13.52 -4.05
CA LEU A 1 7.86 -12.94 -4.45
C LEU A 1 8.06 -11.47 -4.73
N ASP A 2 7.64 -11.00 -5.89
CA ASP A 2 7.58 -9.57 -6.18
C ASP A 2 6.36 -8.96 -5.46
N THR A 3 6.61 -7.98 -4.60
CA THR A 3 5.59 -7.32 -3.79
C THR A 3 5.54 -5.83 -4.11
N GLU A 4 4.34 -5.31 -4.37
CA GLU A 4 4.08 -3.90 -4.61
C GLU A 4 2.97 -3.40 -3.69
N LEU A 5 3.26 -2.38 -2.88
CA LEU A 5 2.29 -1.61 -2.12
C LEU A 5 2.05 -0.26 -2.81
N GLN A 6 0.79 0.08 -3.05
CA GLN A 6 0.36 1.37 -3.60
C GLN A 6 -0.50 2.12 -2.58
N LEU A 7 -0.08 3.34 -2.26
CA LEU A 7 -0.79 4.24 -1.37
C LEU A 7 -1.77 5.11 -2.18
N ASP A 8 -2.96 5.33 -1.63
CA ASP A 8 -4.02 6.17 -2.20
C ASP A 8 -4.35 5.79 -3.66
N ARG A 9 -4.45 4.49 -3.95
CA ARG A 9 -4.53 3.92 -5.32
C ARG A 9 -5.71 4.43 -6.15
N LEU A 10 -6.80 4.83 -5.49
CA LEU A 10 -7.99 5.39 -6.16
C LEU A 10 -7.78 6.82 -6.65
N LYS A 11 -6.67 7.48 -6.30
CA LYS A 11 -6.28 8.78 -6.82
C LYS A 11 -5.29 8.66 -7.97
N PRO A 12 -5.35 9.58 -8.97
CA PRO A 12 -4.30 9.72 -9.97
C PRO A 12 -2.92 9.86 -9.31
N LYS A 13 -1.86 9.35 -9.95
CA LYS A 13 -0.50 9.32 -9.38
C LYS A 13 -0.04 10.67 -8.81
N LEU A 14 -0.29 11.78 -9.53
CA LEU A 14 0.10 13.13 -9.12
C LEU A 14 -0.77 13.72 -7.99
N SER A 15 -1.95 13.15 -7.76
CA SER A 15 -2.92 13.60 -6.77
C SER A 15 -3.00 12.68 -5.55
N ARG A 16 -2.07 11.72 -5.43
CA ARG A 16 -1.98 10.86 -4.25
C ARG A 16 -1.64 11.71 -3.04
N ARG A 17 -2.41 11.50 -1.97
CA ARG A 17 -2.38 12.31 -0.76
C ARG A 17 -1.46 11.72 0.30
N VAL A 18 -1.16 10.43 0.22
CA VAL A 18 -0.35 9.72 1.21
C VAL A 18 0.94 9.24 0.56
N LEU A 19 2.06 9.49 1.24
CA LEU A 19 3.40 9.11 0.81
C LEU A 19 4.09 8.30 1.89
N LEU A 20 5.00 7.42 1.49
CA LEU A 20 5.90 6.73 2.43
C LEU A 20 6.85 7.76 3.03
N LEU A 21 7.08 7.66 4.34
CA LEU A 21 8.06 8.50 5.02
C LEU A 21 9.45 8.26 4.44
N GLN A 22 9.78 7.00 4.15
CA GLN A 22 11.01 6.65 3.46
C GLN A 22 10.87 6.86 1.96
N GLY A 23 11.61 7.82 1.40
CA GLY A 23 11.70 8.06 -0.04
C GLY A 23 10.60 8.94 -0.63
N HIS A 24 9.58 9.34 0.15
CA HIS A 24 8.51 10.25 -0.27
C HIS A 24 7.76 9.80 -1.53
N GLN A 25 7.63 8.48 -1.71
CA GLN A 25 6.92 7.88 -2.84
C GLN A 25 5.56 7.33 -2.39
N ALA A 26 4.59 7.31 -3.30
CA ALA A 26 3.28 6.71 -3.05
C ALA A 26 3.24 5.21 -3.37
N SER A 27 4.40 4.59 -3.58
CA SER A 27 4.54 3.18 -3.87
C SER A 27 5.80 2.61 -3.23
N TRP A 28 5.69 1.38 -2.74
CA TRP A 28 6.82 0.60 -2.26
C TRP A 28 6.87 -0.70 -3.05
N HIS A 29 8.08 -1.12 -3.41
CA HIS A 29 8.31 -2.36 -4.13
C HIS A 29 9.50 -3.09 -3.53
N ARG A 30 9.36 -4.41 -3.35
CA ARG A 30 10.43 -5.25 -2.82
C ARG A 30 10.20 -6.71 -3.22
N GLU A 31 11.30 -7.42 -3.44
CA GLU A 31 11.28 -8.88 -3.49
C GLU A 31 11.33 -9.49 -2.09
N LEU A 32 10.33 -10.29 -1.74
CA LEU A 32 10.23 -11.00 -0.46
C LEU A 32 10.62 -12.47 -0.63
N ALA A 33 11.53 -12.94 0.24
CA ALA A 33 11.87 -14.34 0.34
C ALA A 33 10.84 -15.04 1.25
N VAL A 34 10.07 -15.95 0.67
CA VAL A 34 9.08 -16.75 1.42
C VAL A 34 9.55 -18.19 1.45
N THR A 35 9.68 -18.74 2.65
CA THR A 35 10.09 -20.13 2.86
C THR A 35 8.85 -20.98 3.14
N PRO A 36 8.67 -22.12 2.43
CA PRO A 36 7.57 -23.03 2.73
C PRO A 36 7.60 -23.50 4.19
N GLY A 37 6.44 -23.54 4.84
CA GLY A 37 6.30 -24.01 6.22
C GLY A 37 6.73 -23.03 7.32
N THR A 38 7.18 -21.82 6.99
CA THR A 38 7.48 -20.78 7.98
C THR A 38 6.25 -19.89 8.27
N PRO A 39 6.19 -19.25 9.46
CA PRO A 39 5.16 -18.25 9.75
C PRO A 39 5.14 -17.09 8.73
N PRO A 40 4.02 -16.36 8.61
CA PRO A 40 3.94 -15.18 7.75
C PRO A 40 5.02 -14.14 8.08
N GLN A 41 5.67 -13.60 7.06
CA GLN A 41 6.62 -12.51 7.19
C GLN A 41 5.90 -11.16 7.16
N CYS A 42 6.17 -10.31 8.15
CA CYS A 42 5.60 -8.97 8.25
C CYS A 42 6.66 -7.89 8.03
N HIS A 43 6.29 -6.82 7.32
CA HIS A 43 7.12 -5.63 7.14
C HIS A 43 6.34 -4.39 7.54
N ASN A 44 6.90 -3.59 8.45
CA ASN A 44 6.30 -2.34 8.89
C ASN A 44 6.84 -1.19 8.05
N LEU A 45 5.92 -0.39 7.51
CA LEU A 45 6.22 0.81 6.74
C LEU A 45 5.49 1.99 7.39
N THR A 46 6.16 3.14 7.45
CA THR A 46 5.54 4.38 7.94
C THR A 46 5.19 5.26 6.75
N ALA A 47 3.97 5.79 6.75
CA ALA A 47 3.46 6.70 5.74
C ALA A 47 2.87 7.94 6.41
N TYR A 48 2.82 9.05 5.67
CA TYR A 48 2.27 10.32 6.13
C TYR A 48 1.28 10.88 5.11
N LEU A 49 0.30 11.62 5.61
CA LEU A 49 -0.60 12.43 4.79
C LEU A 49 0.12 13.74 4.45
N ARG A 50 0.06 14.15 3.19
CA ARG A 50 0.56 15.45 2.72
C ARG A 50 -0.16 16.60 3.42
N ASP A 51 0.35 17.81 3.28
CA ASP A 51 -0.28 18.98 3.89
C ASP A 51 -1.70 19.17 3.35
N GLU A 52 -2.62 19.62 4.19
CA GLU A 52 -4.02 19.80 3.82
C GLU A 52 -4.23 20.79 2.67
N ALA A 53 -3.32 21.75 2.47
CA ALA A 53 -3.37 22.68 1.35
C ALA A 53 -2.99 22.03 0.01
N GLU A 54 -2.31 20.87 0.03
CA GLU A 54 -1.80 20.19 -1.16
C GLU A 54 -2.86 19.33 -1.87
N PHE A 55 -4.00 19.06 -1.24
CA PHE A 55 -5.07 18.27 -1.84
C PHE A 55 -6.46 18.75 -1.39
N LYS A 56 -7.38 18.83 -2.36
CA LYS A 56 -8.75 19.32 -2.11
C LYS A 56 -9.67 18.25 -1.53
N ASP A 57 -9.40 16.99 -1.85
CA ASP A 57 -10.28 15.89 -1.51
C ASP A 57 -9.95 15.30 -0.13
N LYS A 58 -10.74 15.72 0.86
CA LYS A 58 -10.64 15.25 2.25
C LYS A 58 -11.68 14.18 2.61
N LEU A 59 -12.64 13.90 1.71
CA LEU A 59 -13.77 13.00 1.99
C LEU A 59 -13.56 11.60 1.44
N SER A 60 -12.90 11.48 0.28
CA SER A 60 -12.63 10.18 -0.31
C SER A 60 -11.73 9.33 0.60
N PRO A 61 -12.04 8.04 0.80
CA PRO A 61 -11.19 7.17 1.59
C PRO A 61 -9.79 7.06 0.97
N VAL A 62 -8.78 6.89 1.81
CA VAL A 62 -7.42 6.55 1.38
C VAL A 62 -7.38 5.05 1.14
N ALA A 63 -7.24 4.63 -0.12
CA ALA A 63 -7.18 3.22 -0.50
C ALA A 63 -5.73 2.72 -0.58
N LEU A 64 -5.41 1.72 0.22
CA LEU A 64 -4.12 1.01 0.24
C LEU A 64 -4.28 -0.29 -0.54
N SER A 65 -3.37 -0.59 -1.46
CA SER A 65 -3.42 -1.82 -2.25
C SER A 65 -2.10 -2.56 -2.22
N LEU A 66 -2.12 -3.83 -1.87
CA LEU A 66 -0.96 -4.72 -1.87
C LEU A 66 -1.15 -5.76 -2.96
N ARG A 67 -0.16 -5.85 -3.85
CA ARG A 67 -0.10 -6.83 -4.94
C ARG A 67 1.12 -7.74 -4.75
N LEU A 68 0.92 -9.02 -4.94
CA LEU A 68 1.93 -10.07 -4.93
C LEU A 68 2.00 -10.72 -6.32
N ALA A 69 3.21 -10.95 -6.80
CA ALA A 69 3.47 -11.61 -8.08
C ALA A 69 4.68 -12.53 -7.97
N LEU A 70 4.77 -13.49 -8.89
CA LEU A 70 6.01 -14.25 -9.07
C LEU A 70 7.06 -13.36 -9.73
N PRO A 71 8.33 -13.42 -9.30
CA PRO A 71 9.43 -12.74 -10.00
C PRO A 71 9.50 -13.15 -11.47
N LYS A 72 9.91 -12.23 -12.34
CA LYS A 72 10.13 -12.53 -13.77
C LYS A 72 11.13 -13.67 -13.94
N GLY A 73 10.85 -14.58 -14.87
CA GLY A 73 11.72 -15.73 -15.12
C GLY A 73 11.50 -16.92 -14.17
N THR A 74 10.51 -16.85 -13.26
CA THR A 74 10.07 -18.00 -12.49
C THR A 74 9.34 -18.99 -13.40
N LEU A 75 9.85 -20.22 -13.55
CA LEU A 75 9.26 -21.25 -14.39
C LEU A 75 8.61 -22.35 -13.54
N GLY A 76 7.45 -22.85 -13.97
CA GLY A 76 6.78 -24.00 -13.36
C GLY A 76 6.13 -23.74 -12.00
N LEU A 77 6.12 -22.51 -11.50
CA LEU A 77 5.41 -22.13 -10.28
C LEU A 77 4.13 -21.36 -10.60
N VAL A 78 3.10 -21.60 -9.79
CA VAL A 78 1.80 -20.91 -9.86
C VAL A 78 1.53 -20.29 -8.50
N LEU A 79 1.14 -19.01 -8.51
CA LEU A 79 0.70 -18.30 -7.32
C LEU A 79 -0.84 -18.27 -7.31
N TYR A 80 -1.45 -18.67 -6.20
CA TYR A 80 -2.90 -18.75 -6.04
C TYR A 80 -3.35 -18.16 -4.69
N GLY A 81 -4.65 -17.90 -4.55
CA GLY A 81 -5.25 -17.23 -3.40
C GLY A 81 -5.30 -15.70 -3.56
N ASP A 82 -5.34 -14.98 -2.44
CA ASP A 82 -5.45 -13.53 -2.41
C ASP A 82 -4.12 -12.86 -2.73
N THR A 83 -3.85 -12.69 -4.03
CA THR A 83 -2.62 -12.06 -4.54
C THR A 83 -2.74 -10.55 -4.70
N LEU A 84 -3.95 -10.00 -4.61
CA LEU A 84 -4.23 -8.58 -4.63
C LEU A 84 -5.27 -8.28 -3.56
N VAL A 85 -4.87 -7.49 -2.56
CA VAL A 85 -5.77 -7.05 -1.47
C VAL A 85 -5.82 -5.53 -1.42
N GLN A 86 -6.96 -4.99 -1.01
CA GLN A 86 -7.17 -3.56 -0.86
C GLN A 86 -7.86 -3.25 0.47
N ALA A 87 -7.33 -2.28 1.20
CA ALA A 87 -7.90 -1.73 2.42
C ALA A 87 -8.19 -0.24 2.23
N GLN A 88 -9.11 0.30 3.03
CA GLN A 88 -9.49 1.71 2.96
C GLN A 88 -9.50 2.32 4.36
N VAL A 89 -8.86 3.47 4.50
CA VAL A 89 -8.94 4.30 5.71
C VAL A 89 -9.85 5.48 5.41
N ARG A 90 -10.88 5.66 6.23
CA ARG A 90 -11.72 6.86 6.18
C ARG A 90 -11.12 7.89 7.14
N GLY A 91 -11.01 9.13 6.69
CA GLY A 91 -10.74 10.22 7.62
C GLY A 91 -11.87 10.24 8.64
N GLY A 92 -11.54 10.04 9.92
CA GLY A 92 -12.49 10.26 10.98
C GLY A 92 -13.01 11.68 10.88
N HIS A 93 -14.32 11.85 10.98
CA HIS A 93 -14.89 13.15 11.28
C HIS A 93 -14.11 13.72 12.47
N GLY A 94 -13.63 14.96 12.38
CA GLY A 94 -13.13 15.68 13.54
C GLY A 94 -14.26 15.78 14.56
N GLY A 95 -14.35 14.81 15.46
CA GLY A 95 -15.13 14.88 16.66
C GLY A 95 -14.17 15.22 17.78
N ASP A 96 -14.35 16.42 18.35
CA ASP A 96 -13.83 16.76 19.66
C ASP A 96 -14.03 15.55 20.60
N ILE A 97 -12.91 15.04 21.10
CA ILE A 97 -12.92 14.21 22.30
C ILE A 97 -12.69 15.21 23.43
N THR A 98 -13.81 15.76 23.92
CA THR A 98 -13.88 16.34 25.27
C THR A 98 -14.11 15.22 26.26
#